data_AF-A0A925C7F4-F1
#
_entry.id   AF-A0A925C7F4-F1
#
_cell.length_a   1.000
_cell.length_b   1.000
_cell.length_c   1.000
_cell.angle_alpha   90.00
_cell.angle_beta   90.00
_cell.angle_gamma   90.00
#
_symmetry.space_group_name_H-M   'P 1'
#
loop_
_entity.id
_entity.type
_entity.pdbx_description
1 polymer ?
#
loop_
_entity_poly.entity_id
_entity_poly.type
_entity_poly.pdbx_seq_one_letter_code
_entity_poly.pdbx_strand_id
1 'polypeptide(L)'
;MKICMIGAGYVGLVSAACFSEFGWTVTCVDKDPRRLAELKDGKSPIYEPGLDDLIQRNMQAGRLVFTDNLAPAAKDAAVILL
;
A
#
# COMPACT_ATOMS: atom_id res chain seq x y z
N MET A 1 7.21 -11.38 5.21
CA MET A 1 7.69 -10.28 6.09
C MET A 1 6.63 -9.19 6.12
N LYS A 2 6.48 -8.44 7.23
CA LYS A 2 5.55 -7.31 7.34
C LYS A 2 6.27 -5.97 7.12
N ILE A 3 5.78 -5.12 6.22
CA ILE A 3 6.31 -3.79 5.91
C ILE A 3 5.25 -2.72 6.15
N CYS A 4 5.64 -1.62 6.79
CA CYS A 4 4.87 -0.38 6.82
C CYS A 4 5.44 0.58 5.78
N MET A 5 4.63 0.99 4.82
CA MET A 5 4.96 2.05 3.85
C MET A 5 4.24 3.33 4.27
N ILE A 6 4.97 4.43 4.47
CA ILE A 6 4.37 5.73 4.77
C ILE A 6 4.31 6.58 3.50
N GLY A 7 3.10 6.91 3.08
CA GLY A 7 2.80 7.68 1.87
C GLY A 7 2.45 6.80 0.67
N ALA A 8 1.32 7.09 0.03
CA ALA A 8 0.88 6.42 -1.20
C ALA A 8 1.16 7.28 -2.45
N GLY A 9 2.25 8.07 -2.43
CA GLY A 9 2.80 8.76 -3.59
C GLY A 9 3.35 7.80 -4.66
N TYR A 10 3.96 8.34 -5.72
CA TYR A 10 4.57 7.51 -6.76
C TYR A 10 5.54 6.47 -6.19
N VAL A 11 6.52 6.92 -5.42
CA VAL A 11 7.55 6.04 -4.84
C VAL A 11 6.93 5.03 -3.87
N GLY A 12 6.11 5.50 -2.93
CA GLY A 12 5.56 4.65 -1.87
C GLY A 12 4.55 3.63 -2.39
N LEU A 13 3.63 4.03 -3.28
CA LEU A 13 2.59 3.15 -3.80
C LEU A 13 3.17 2.08 -4.73
N VAL A 14 4.03 2.45 -5.67
CA VAL A 14 4.68 1.49 -6.58
C VAL A 14 5.53 0.50 -5.78
N SER A 15 6.31 0.99 -4.82
CA SER A 15 7.14 0.12 -3.96
C SER A 15 6.27 -0.82 -3.12
N ALA A 16 5.19 -0.32 -2.50
CA ALA A 16 4.26 -1.14 -1.72
C ALA A 16 3.62 -2.24 -2.56
N ALA A 17 3.17 -1.91 -3.76
CA ALA A 17 2.58 -2.87 -4.69
C ALA A 17 3.61 -3.94 -5.12
N CYS A 18 4.82 -3.54 -5.50
CA CYS A 18 5.91 -4.47 -5.86
C CYS A 18 6.33 -5.39 -4.70
N PHE A 19 6.51 -4.85 -3.49
CA PHE A 19 6.83 -5.67 -2.32
C PHE A 19 5.72 -6.67 -2.00
N SER A 20 4.46 -6.27 -2.15
CA SER A 20 3.33 -7.18 -1.96
C SER A 20 3.28 -8.28 -3.02
N GLU A 21 3.65 -7.97 -4.27
CA GLU A 21 3.76 -8.94 -5.36
C GLU A 21 4.85 -9.98 -5.09
N PHE A 22 5.97 -9.58 -4.47
CA PHE A 22 7.00 -10.51 -4.01
C PHE A 22 6.59 -11.37 -2.80
N GLY A 23 5.33 -11.27 -2.35
CA GLY A 23 4.77 -12.12 -1.30
C GLY A 23 4.85 -11.53 0.10
N TRP A 24 5.24 -10.26 0.26
CA TRP A 24 5.31 -9.62 1.58
C TRP A 24 3.95 -9.01 1.96
N THR A 25 3.69 -8.88 3.25
CA THR A 25 2.51 -8.18 3.75
C THR A 25 2.87 -6.72 3.93
N VAL A 26 2.23 -5.85 3.17
CA VAL A 26 2.48 -4.41 3.17
C VAL A 26 1.24 -3.68 3.65
N THR A 27 1.42 -2.84 4.67
CA THR A 27 0.43 -1.84 5.08
C THR A 27 0.91 -0.48 4.61
N CYS A 28 0.20 0.09 3.63
CA CYS A 28 0.49 1.42 3.08
C CYS A 28 -0.40 2.46 3.78
N VAL A 29 0.24 3.45 4.37
CA VAL A 29 -0.40 4.49 5.18
C VAL A 29 -0.47 5.79 4.38
N ASP A 30 -1.65 6.36 4.18
CA ASP A 30 -1.80 7.69 3.58
C ASP A 30 -2.80 8.54 4.39
N LYS A 31 -2.53 9.84 4.48
CA LYS A 31 -3.32 10.79 5.26
C LYS A 31 -4.41 11.50 4.45
N ASP A 32 -4.34 11.48 3.11
CA ASP A 32 -5.36 12.10 2.27
C ASP A 32 -6.55 11.14 2.13
N PRO A 33 -7.72 11.48 2.72
CA PRO A 33 -8.88 10.58 2.71
C PRO A 33 -9.42 10.31 1.30
N ARG A 34 -9.21 11.22 0.33
CA ARG A 34 -9.67 11.03 -1.05
C ARG A 34 -8.86 9.95 -1.74
N ARG A 35 -7.54 10.03 -1.65
CA ARG A 35 -6.62 9.01 -2.18
C ARG A 35 -6.86 7.67 -1.50
N LEU A 36 -7.08 7.70 -0.19
CA LEU A 36 -7.34 6.48 0.57
C LEU A 36 -8.64 5.79 0.14
N ALA A 37 -9.69 6.55 -0.23
CA ALA A 37 -10.91 5.99 -0.77
C ALA A 37 -10.66 5.27 -2.11
N GLU A 38 -9.95 5.92 -3.04
CA GLU A 38 -9.58 5.32 -4.32
C GLU A 38 -8.74 4.04 -4.14
N LEU A 39 -7.74 4.08 -3.25
CA LEU A 39 -6.88 2.93 -2.94
C LEU A 39 -7.65 1.77 -2.31
N LYS A 40 -8.61 2.05 -1.42
CA LYS A 40 -9.49 1.04 -0.82
C LYS A 40 -10.45 0.41 -1.83
N ASP A 41 -10.76 1.12 -2.91
CA ASP A 41 -11.50 0.60 -4.07
C ASP A 41 -10.58 -0.12 -5.09
N GLY A 42 -9.29 -0.27 -4.78
CA GLY A 42 -8.31 -0.91 -5.66
C GLY A 42 -7.94 -0.08 -6.89
N LYS A 43 -8.03 1.25 -6.78
CA LYS A 43 -7.67 2.20 -7.85
C LYS A 43 -6.48 3.06 -7.41
N SER A 44 -5.53 3.25 -8.31
CA SER A 44 -4.38 4.11 -8.09
C SER A 44 -4.77 5.60 -8.22
N PRO A 45 -4.41 6.46 -7.26
CA PRO A 45 -4.59 7.92 -7.35
C PRO A 45 -3.53 8.60 -8.25
N ILE A 46 -2.66 7.80 -8.88
CA ILE A 46 -1.63 8.24 -9.83
C ILE A 46 -1.70 7.40 -11.10
N TYR A 47 -1.27 7.98 -12.23
CA TYR A 47 -1.14 7.22 -13.47
C TYR A 47 0.20 6.48 -13.51
N GLU A 48 0.16 5.16 -13.45
CA GLU A 48 1.28 4.26 -13.71
C GLU A 48 0.74 3.00 -14.41
N PRO A 49 1.17 2.68 -15.65
CA PRO A 49 0.68 1.52 -16.39
C PRO A 49 0.73 0.21 -15.60
N GLY A 50 -0.42 -0.46 -15.46
CA GLY A 50 -0.54 -1.77 -14.82
C GLY A 50 -0.56 -1.75 -13.28
N LEU A 51 -0.47 -0.57 -12.65
CA LEU A 51 -0.46 -0.46 -11.19
C LEU A 51 -1.81 -0.86 -10.55
N ASP A 52 -2.94 -0.50 -11.16
CA ASP A 52 -4.27 -0.88 -10.68
C ASP A 52 -4.42 -2.40 -10.55
N ASP A 53 -3.99 -3.14 -11.57
CA ASP A 53 -4.04 -4.60 -11.55
C ASP A 53 -3.15 -5.19 -10.46
N LEU A 54 -1.96 -4.61 -10.26
CA LEU A 54 -1.02 -5.02 -9.22
C LEU A 54 -1.59 -4.78 -7.81
N ILE A 55 -2.23 -3.63 -7.61
CA ILE A 55 -2.93 -3.28 -6.36
C ILE A 55 -4.05 -4.28 -6.11
N GLN A 56 -4.95 -4.48 -7.07
CA GLN A 56 -6.12 -5.34 -6.90
C GLN A 56 -5.72 -6.79 -6.61
N ARG A 57 -4.75 -7.35 -7.34
CA ARG A 57 -4.26 -8.73 -7.09
C ARG A 57 -3.72 -8.89 -5.68
N ASN A 58 -2.92 -7.94 -5.20
CA ASN A 58 -2.31 -8.04 -3.87
C ASN A 58 -3.27 -7.71 -2.73
N MET A 59 -4.27 -6.86 -2.96
CA MET A 59 -5.39 -6.66 -2.04
C MET A 59 -6.22 -7.95 -1.90
N GLN A 60 -6.60 -8.57 -3.02
CA GLN A 60 -7.35 -9.83 -3.03
C GLN A 60 -6.58 -10.96 -2.36
N ALA A 61 -5.25 -10.98 -2.51
CA ALA A 61 -4.38 -11.94 -1.83
C ALA A 61 -4.13 -11.63 -0.35
N GLY A 62 -4.70 -10.54 0.20
CA GLY A 62 -4.52 -10.13 1.60
C GLY A 62 -3.10 -9.65 1.93
N ARG A 63 -2.31 -9.29 0.91
CA ARG A 63 -0.91 -8.86 1.05
C ARG A 63 -0.73 -7.35 1.00
N LEU A 64 -1.68 -6.61 0.45
CA LEU A 64 -1.64 -5.14 0.42
C LEU A 64 -2.88 -4.57 1.12
N VAL A 65 -2.65 -3.72 2.11
CA VAL A 65 -3.70 -3.06 2.89
C VAL A 65 -3.44 -1.57 2.96
N PHE A 66 -4.49 -0.76 2.84
CA PHE A 66 -4.43 0.70 2.95
C PHE A 66 -5.13 1.21 4.21
N THR A 67 -4.49 2.12 4.93
CA THR A 67 -5.04 2.74 6.15
C THR A 67 -4.55 4.18 6.32
N ASP A 68 -5.22 4.95 7.16
CA ASP A 68 -4.76 6.24 7.69
C ASP A 68 -4.09 6.11 9.07
N ASN A 69 -4.19 4.92 9.70
CA ASN A 69 -3.70 4.70 11.05
C ASN A 69 -2.26 4.17 11.07
N LEU A 70 -1.32 5.08 11.32
CA LEU A 70 0.10 4.76 11.37
C LEU A 70 0.49 3.85 12.56
N ALA A 71 -0.08 4.08 13.75
CA ALA A 71 0.37 3.42 14.97
C ALA A 71 0.33 1.87 14.90
N PRO A 72 -0.77 1.22 14.50
CA PRO A 72 -0.81 -0.24 14.36
C PRO A 72 0.04 -0.73 13.19
N ALA A 73 0.09 0.02 12.07
CA ALA A 73 0.90 -0.34 10.90
C ALA A 73 2.40 -0.40 11.22
N ALA A 74 2.90 0.60 11.95
CA ALA A 74 4.29 0.69 12.37
C ALA A 74 4.65 -0.36 13.43
N LYS A 75 3.77 -0.59 14.41
CA LYS A 75 4.01 -1.53 15.52
C LYS A 75 4.21 -2.97 15.06
N ASP A 76 3.48 -3.38 14.03
CA ASP A 76 3.49 -4.76 13.52
C ASP A 76 4.55 -5.00 12.43
N ALA A 77 5.22 -3.94 11.96
CA ALA A 77 6.15 -4.01 10.84
C ALA A 77 7.57 -4.40 11.27
N ALA A 78 8.22 -5.24 10.46
CA ALA A 78 9.65 -5.52 10.61
C ALA A 78 10.52 -4.41 10.02
N VAL A 79 10.01 -3.71 9.00
CA VAL A 79 10.67 -2.60 8.31
C VAL A 79 9.65 -1.49 8.07
N ILE A 80 10.06 -0.24 8.30
CA ILE A 80 9.28 0.95 7.97
C ILE A 80 10.03 1.71 6.87
N LEU A 81 9.32 2.06 5.80
CA LEU A 81 9.80 2.88 4.70
C LEU A 81 9.07 4.23 4.73
N LEU A 82 9.84 5.32 4.64
CA LEU A 82 9.39 6.71 4.76
C LEU A 82 9.44 7.44 3.41
#